data_AF-A0A356FRF8-F1
#
_entry.id   AF-A0A356FRF8-F1
#
_cell.length_a   1.000
_cell.length_b   1.000
_cell.length_c   1.000
_cell.angle_alpha   90.00
_cell.angle_beta   90.00
_cell.angle_gamma   90.00
#
_symmetry.space_group_name_H-M   'P 1'
#
loop_
_entity.id
_entity.type
_entity.pdbx_description
1 polymer ?
#
loop_
_entity_poly.entity_id
_entity_poly.type
_entity_poly.pdbx_seq_one_letter_code
_entity_poly.pdbx_strand_id
1 'polypeptide(L)'
;MNMPKANQSSTLISLLIISLAWLIACSNPEATREENLLVATELKEIGDYDEALVTLENLRAQSPQDIEVLEQIGQVYLLKDDATMAALFFEQAHEQSPQDIDLLKQTIETLLTADEPAAHLLEKLVDLDSSALTSELWTKLAQHRMAEKQIQGSLQAYLKSVPEKVSETDSSTATALGRLFLLLDNPSQAEYWFINATNSENIDALDALFGLLEIKLSNSDWAQAEEVIAQLDERYPGAVDASDWAKARKQLQRWKEELATTKANLDKANKARADSLANVEKTPISAERSSAKDLSQANRSIKSDAIADFETMQKIANQPAIDDETTVEQRIAEQINVEFT
;
A
#
# COMPACT_ATOMS: atom_id res chain seq x y z
N MET A 1 -87.20 70.21 20.11
CA MET A 1 -86.41 68.98 20.24
C MET A 1 -85.92 68.60 18.85
N ASN A 2 -84.67 68.94 18.52
CA ASN A 2 -84.02 68.56 17.26
C ASN A 2 -83.07 67.40 17.53
N MET A 3 -83.32 66.27 16.88
CA MET A 3 -82.41 65.11 16.87
C MET A 3 -81.29 65.34 15.85
N PRO A 4 -80.03 64.98 16.15
CA PRO A 4 -78.94 65.02 15.18
C PRO A 4 -78.99 63.78 14.27
N LYS A 5 -78.77 63.99 12.96
CA LYS A 5 -78.62 62.91 11.97
C LYS A 5 -77.25 62.25 12.16
N ALA A 6 -77.26 60.95 12.47
CA ALA A 6 -76.06 60.12 12.54
C ALA A 6 -75.55 59.81 11.12
N ASN A 7 -74.29 60.18 10.85
CA ASN A 7 -73.61 59.93 9.59
C ASN A 7 -73.03 58.50 9.57
N GLN A 8 -73.85 57.52 9.17
CA GLN A 8 -73.50 56.09 9.19
C GLN A 8 -72.53 55.63 8.07
N SER A 9 -72.18 56.49 7.11
CA SER A 9 -71.32 56.09 5.98
C SER A 9 -69.82 56.10 6.31
N SER A 10 -69.37 56.87 7.29
CA SER A 10 -67.94 57.04 7.59
C SER A 10 -67.34 55.91 8.45
N THR A 11 -68.15 55.25 9.29
CA THR A 11 -67.70 54.13 10.13
C THR A 11 -67.59 52.82 9.34
N LEU A 12 -68.46 52.61 8.35
CA LEU A 12 -68.42 51.44 7.46
C LEU A 12 -67.18 51.43 6.54
N ILE A 13 -66.78 52.59 6.02
CA ILE A 13 -65.59 52.71 5.16
C ILE A 13 -64.29 52.47 5.97
N SER A 14 -64.25 52.93 7.22
CA SER A 14 -63.07 52.75 8.09
C SER A 14 -62.88 51.29 8.52
N LEU A 15 -63.97 50.54 8.74
CA LEU A 15 -63.94 49.10 9.02
C LEU A 15 -63.54 48.27 7.78
N LEU A 16 -63.95 48.69 6.58
CA LEU A 16 -63.62 48.02 5.32
C LEU A 16 -62.12 48.15 4.98
N ILE A 17 -61.50 49.29 5.30
CA ILE A 17 -60.07 49.54 5.05
C ILE A 17 -59.19 48.76 6.05
N ILE A 18 -59.62 48.60 7.30
CA ILE A 18 -58.89 47.80 8.31
C ILE A 18 -58.99 46.29 7.99
N SER A 19 -60.10 45.81 7.42
CA SER A 19 -60.17 44.43 6.92
C SER A 19 -59.35 44.18 5.65
N LEU A 20 -59.12 45.20 4.84
CA LEU A 20 -58.31 45.08 3.61
C LEU A 20 -56.80 45.13 3.89
N ALA A 21 -56.38 45.71 5.01
CA ALA A 21 -54.99 45.73 5.45
C ALA A 21 -54.49 44.37 6.01
N TRP A 22 -55.40 43.45 6.37
CA TRP A 22 -55.05 42.08 6.77
C TRP A 22 -54.91 41.11 5.59
N LEU A 23 -55.29 41.52 4.38
CA LEU A 23 -55.17 40.71 3.16
C LEU A 23 -53.90 40.99 2.33
N ILE A 24 -53.07 41.96 2.75
CA ILE A 24 -51.82 42.32 2.06
C ILE A 24 -50.58 41.81 2.83
N ALA A 25 -50.77 41.11 3.95
CA ALA A 25 -49.67 40.50 4.72
C ALA A 25 -49.19 39.14 4.17
N CYS A 26 -49.75 38.64 3.07
CA CYS A 26 -49.36 37.37 2.46
C CYS A 26 -49.32 37.48 0.92
N SER A 27 -48.30 38.09 0.34
CA SER A 27 -47.97 37.84 -1.08
C SER A 27 -46.55 38.29 -1.43
N ASN A 28 -45.58 37.58 -0.87
CA ASN A 28 -44.41 37.17 -1.65
C ASN A 28 -44.09 35.76 -1.14
N PRO A 29 -44.44 34.69 -1.87
CA PRO A 29 -43.94 33.39 -1.49
C PRO A 29 -42.45 33.45 -1.81
N GLU A 30 -41.61 33.69 -0.80
CA GLU A 30 -40.23 33.23 -0.92
C GLU A 30 -40.34 31.74 -1.25
N ALA A 31 -39.75 31.36 -2.39
CA ALA A 31 -39.73 29.97 -2.84
C ALA A 31 -39.29 29.08 -1.67
N THR A 32 -39.97 27.96 -1.46
CA THR A 32 -39.68 27.10 -0.31
C THR A 32 -38.26 26.56 -0.41
N ARG A 33 -37.70 26.08 0.70
CA ARG A 33 -36.40 25.39 0.70
C ARG A 33 -36.34 24.32 -0.40
N GLU A 34 -37.37 23.50 -0.50
CA GLU A 34 -37.48 22.41 -1.48
C GLU A 34 -37.53 22.93 -2.93
N GLU A 35 -38.25 24.03 -3.18
CA GLU A 35 -38.32 24.65 -4.50
C GLU A 35 -36.96 25.22 -4.93
N ASN A 36 -36.25 25.89 -4.03
CA ASN A 36 -34.91 26.41 -4.31
C ASN A 36 -33.87 25.30 -4.49
N LEU A 37 -33.98 24.17 -3.77
CA LEU A 37 -33.11 23.01 -4.00
C LEU A 37 -33.37 22.38 -5.37
N LEU A 38 -34.63 22.31 -5.80
CA LEU A 38 -34.98 21.86 -7.15
C LEU A 38 -34.39 22.80 -8.21
N VAL A 39 -34.55 24.12 -8.04
CA VAL A 39 -33.96 25.12 -8.94
C VAL A 39 -32.44 24.98 -9.01
N ALA A 40 -31.75 24.85 -7.88
CA ALA A 40 -30.31 24.64 -7.86
C ALA A 40 -29.88 23.35 -8.57
N THR A 41 -30.69 22.29 -8.45
CA THR A 41 -30.46 21.02 -9.15
C THR A 41 -30.62 21.17 -10.66
N GLU A 42 -31.68 21.85 -11.12
CA GLU A 42 -31.89 22.13 -12.55
C GLU A 42 -30.77 22.99 -13.14
N LEU A 43 -30.34 24.03 -12.42
CA LEU A 43 -29.21 24.89 -12.81
C LEU A 43 -27.91 24.07 -12.94
N LYS A 44 -27.65 23.16 -11.98
CA LYS A 44 -26.53 22.23 -12.03
C LYS A 44 -26.58 21.32 -13.26
N GLU A 45 -27.74 20.78 -13.61
CA GLU A 45 -27.93 19.89 -14.77
C GLU A 45 -27.69 20.60 -16.11
N ILE A 46 -28.06 21.88 -16.22
CA ILE A 46 -27.81 22.68 -17.44
C ILE A 46 -26.42 23.33 -17.48
N GLY A 47 -25.60 23.13 -16.43
CA GLY A 47 -24.24 23.65 -16.34
C GLY A 47 -24.12 25.08 -15.82
N ASP A 48 -25.21 25.67 -15.32
CA ASP A 48 -25.21 27.02 -14.76
C ASP A 48 -24.79 27.04 -13.29
N TYR A 49 -23.52 26.68 -13.07
CA TYR A 49 -22.98 26.43 -11.74
C TYR A 49 -22.93 27.69 -10.86
N ASP A 50 -22.72 28.86 -11.46
CA ASP A 50 -22.64 30.12 -10.69
C ASP A 50 -24.02 30.49 -10.12
N GLU A 51 -25.08 30.32 -10.90
CA GLU A 51 -26.45 30.62 -10.47
C GLU A 51 -26.98 29.54 -9.50
N ALA A 52 -26.56 28.28 -9.70
CA ALA A 52 -26.80 27.21 -8.73
C ALA A 52 -26.18 27.56 -7.37
N LEU A 53 -24.92 28.02 -7.34
CA LEU A 53 -24.25 28.46 -6.11
C LEU A 53 -24.97 29.65 -5.47
N VAL A 54 -25.40 30.66 -6.24
CA VAL A 54 -26.17 31.79 -5.68
C VAL A 54 -27.45 31.30 -4.99
N THR A 55 -28.17 30.37 -5.62
CA THR A 55 -29.40 29.80 -5.07
C THR A 55 -29.13 29.03 -3.77
N LEU A 56 -28.09 28.18 -3.77
CA LEU A 56 -27.70 27.39 -2.59
C LEU A 56 -27.14 28.25 -1.45
N GLU A 57 -26.40 29.32 -1.77
CA GLU A 57 -25.86 30.27 -0.79
C GLU A 57 -26.98 31.04 -0.06
N ASN A 58 -28.04 31.39 -0.78
CA ASN A 58 -29.24 31.98 -0.18
C ASN A 58 -29.94 31.01 0.78
N LEU A 59 -29.95 29.70 0.46
CA LEU A 59 -30.46 28.67 1.37
C LEU A 59 -29.55 28.51 2.59
N ARG A 60 -28.23 28.47 2.39
CA ARG A 60 -27.25 28.36 3.46
C ARG A 60 -27.31 29.56 4.42
N ALA A 61 -27.58 30.77 3.91
CA ALA A 61 -27.75 31.96 4.75
C ALA A 61 -28.92 31.84 5.74
N GLN A 62 -29.96 31.05 5.40
CA GLN A 62 -31.10 30.79 6.26
C GLN A 62 -30.82 29.64 7.24
N SER A 63 -30.12 28.60 6.76
CA SER A 63 -29.76 27.40 7.53
C SER A 63 -28.29 27.01 7.28
N PRO A 64 -27.32 27.58 8.02
CA PRO A 64 -25.90 27.40 7.73
C PRO A 64 -25.34 25.98 7.90
N GLN A 65 -26.05 25.13 8.65
CA GLN A 65 -25.66 23.75 8.97
C GLN A 65 -26.57 22.73 8.27
N ASP A 66 -27.32 23.16 7.26
CA ASP A 66 -28.17 22.27 6.48
C ASP A 66 -27.30 21.34 5.61
N ILE A 67 -27.25 20.06 6.00
CA ILE A 67 -26.36 19.05 5.41
C ILE A 67 -26.58 18.94 3.91
N GLU A 68 -27.84 18.84 3.47
CA GLU A 68 -28.19 18.68 2.05
C GLU A 68 -27.76 19.91 1.25
N VAL A 69 -27.92 21.12 1.80
CA VAL A 69 -27.47 22.36 1.13
C VAL A 69 -25.94 22.39 1.02
N LEU A 70 -25.22 22.03 2.08
CA LEU A 70 -23.77 21.96 2.08
C LEU A 70 -23.25 20.93 1.06
N GLU A 71 -23.86 19.75 1.01
CA GLU A 71 -23.53 18.71 0.02
C GLU A 71 -23.80 19.18 -1.42
N GLN A 72 -24.93 19.84 -1.68
CA GLN A 72 -25.22 20.38 -3.01
C GLN A 72 -24.20 21.45 -3.42
N ILE A 73 -23.76 22.32 -2.49
CA ILE A 73 -22.69 23.28 -2.77
C ILE A 73 -21.39 22.56 -3.12
N GLY A 74 -21.00 21.55 -2.32
CA GLY A 74 -19.81 20.73 -2.58
C GLY A 74 -19.86 20.05 -3.97
N GLN A 75 -21.01 19.48 -4.33
CA GLN A 75 -21.22 18.88 -5.65
C GLN A 75 -21.09 19.89 -6.80
N VAL A 76 -21.58 21.12 -6.63
CA VAL A 76 -21.44 22.16 -7.66
C VAL A 76 -19.97 22.57 -7.82
N TYR A 77 -19.19 22.66 -6.74
CA TYR A 77 -17.75 22.93 -6.85
C TYR A 77 -16.98 21.77 -7.52
N LEU A 78 -17.33 20.51 -7.27
CA LEU A 78 -16.76 19.38 -8.02
C LEU A 78 -17.02 19.51 -9.52
N LEU A 79 -18.24 19.90 -9.93
CA LEU A 79 -18.58 20.10 -11.33
C LEU A 79 -17.86 21.30 -11.98
N LYS A 80 -17.36 22.22 -11.15
CA LYS A 80 -16.49 23.32 -11.57
C LYS A 80 -14.99 22.96 -11.56
N ASP A 81 -14.66 21.69 -11.34
CA ASP A 81 -13.29 21.18 -11.15
C ASP A 81 -12.53 21.84 -9.97
N ASP A 82 -13.27 22.34 -8.97
CA ASP A 82 -12.72 22.96 -7.76
C ASP A 82 -12.85 22.01 -6.57
N ALA A 83 -12.03 20.96 -6.58
CA ALA A 83 -12.02 19.94 -5.53
C ALA A 83 -11.67 20.52 -4.14
N THR A 84 -10.85 21.58 -4.08
CA THR A 84 -10.48 22.23 -2.83
C THR A 84 -11.68 22.89 -2.16
N MET A 85 -12.47 23.68 -2.90
CA MET A 85 -13.70 24.26 -2.36
C MET A 85 -14.76 23.19 -2.08
N ALA A 86 -14.86 22.17 -2.93
CA ALA A 86 -15.77 21.06 -2.69
C ALA A 86 -15.47 20.34 -1.37
N ALA A 87 -14.19 20.03 -1.11
CA ALA A 87 -13.74 19.38 0.12
C ALA A 87 -14.18 20.18 1.35
N LEU A 88 -13.97 21.51 1.33
CA LEU A 88 -14.37 22.39 2.42
C LEU A 88 -15.88 22.33 2.74
N PHE A 89 -16.73 22.15 1.74
CA PHE A 89 -18.18 22.01 1.96
C PHE A 89 -18.59 20.61 2.40
N PHE A 90 -17.97 19.57 1.87
CA PHE A 90 -18.22 18.20 2.33
C PHE A 90 -17.73 17.99 3.76
N GLU A 91 -16.60 18.59 4.15
CA GLU A 91 -16.13 18.57 5.54
C GLU A 91 -17.14 19.23 6.49
N GLN A 92 -17.67 20.41 6.14
CA GLN A 92 -18.73 21.07 6.92
C GLN A 92 -20.00 20.23 7.04
N ALA A 93 -20.40 19.57 5.95
CA ALA A 93 -21.55 18.66 5.96
C ALA A 93 -21.27 17.45 6.87
N HIS A 94 -20.08 16.85 6.76
CA HIS A 94 -19.65 15.71 7.57
C HIS A 94 -19.56 16.05 9.06
N GLU A 95 -19.18 17.27 9.43
CA GLU A 95 -19.21 17.74 10.81
C GLU A 95 -20.62 17.69 11.43
N GLN A 96 -21.68 17.86 10.61
CA GLN A 96 -23.06 17.79 11.08
C GLN A 96 -23.57 16.35 11.21
N SER A 97 -23.05 15.43 10.39
CA SER A 97 -23.35 13.99 10.50
C SER A 97 -22.07 13.14 10.55
N PRO A 98 -21.34 13.15 11.68
CA PRO A 98 -20.03 12.50 11.79
C PRO A 98 -20.04 10.97 11.63
N GLN A 99 -21.22 10.34 11.65
CA GLN A 99 -21.41 8.88 11.53
C GLN A 99 -21.95 8.47 10.16
N ASP A 100 -22.23 9.43 9.27
CA ASP A 100 -22.63 9.13 7.91
C ASP A 100 -21.41 8.65 7.11
N ILE A 101 -21.39 7.35 6.81
CA ILE A 101 -20.29 6.68 6.12
C ILE A 101 -20.20 7.13 4.66
N ASP A 102 -21.33 7.35 3.99
CA ASP A 102 -21.34 7.75 2.58
C ASP A 102 -20.80 9.17 2.43
N LEU A 103 -21.24 10.08 3.30
CA LEU A 103 -20.72 11.45 3.34
C LEU A 103 -19.24 11.51 3.75
N LEU A 104 -18.82 10.67 4.71
CA LEU A 104 -17.41 10.55 5.10
C LEU A 104 -16.55 10.10 3.91
N LYS A 105 -16.99 9.08 3.17
CA LYS A 105 -16.27 8.61 1.97
C LYS A 105 -16.19 9.69 0.90
N GLN A 106 -17.29 10.37 0.60
CA GLN A 106 -17.30 11.46 -0.36
C GLN A 106 -16.34 12.59 0.05
N THR A 107 -16.27 12.91 1.34
CA THR A 107 -15.33 13.90 1.88
C THR A 107 -13.88 13.44 1.68
N ILE A 108 -13.56 12.20 2.02
CA ILE A 108 -12.21 11.62 1.84
C ILE A 108 -11.80 11.64 0.36
N GLU A 109 -12.66 11.16 -0.53
CA GLU A 109 -12.39 11.10 -1.97
C GLU A 109 -12.16 12.51 -2.55
N THR A 110 -12.94 13.49 -2.09
CA THR A 110 -12.80 14.88 -2.53
C THR A 110 -11.50 15.51 -2.02
N LEU A 111 -11.13 15.28 -0.75
CA LEU A 111 -9.84 15.72 -0.20
C LEU A 111 -8.66 15.11 -0.96
N LEU A 112 -8.70 13.81 -1.24
CA LEU A 112 -7.65 13.14 -2.00
C LEU A 112 -7.56 13.68 -3.44
N THR A 113 -8.70 14.02 -4.06
CA THR A 113 -8.73 14.67 -5.38
C THR A 113 -8.12 16.08 -5.34
N ALA A 114 -8.31 16.79 -4.23
CA ALA A 114 -7.73 18.11 -3.98
C ALA A 114 -6.24 18.05 -3.57
N ASP A 115 -5.62 16.86 -3.49
CA ASP A 115 -4.28 16.64 -2.92
C ASP A 115 -4.14 17.14 -1.47
N GLU A 116 -5.26 17.14 -0.73
CA GLU A 116 -5.34 17.58 0.67
C GLU A 116 -5.26 16.38 1.65
N PRO A 117 -4.75 16.59 2.88
CA PRO A 117 -4.60 15.50 3.86
C PRO A 117 -5.94 14.92 4.34
N ALA A 118 -6.24 13.67 3.95
CA ALA A 118 -7.45 12.96 4.38
C ALA A 118 -7.23 11.92 5.50
N ALA A 119 -6.01 11.84 6.06
CA ALA A 119 -5.61 10.73 6.90
C ALA A 119 -6.44 10.53 8.17
N HIS A 120 -6.81 11.62 8.85
CA HIS A 120 -7.63 11.56 10.05
C HIS A 120 -9.05 11.04 9.76
N LEU A 121 -9.60 11.35 8.58
CA LEU A 121 -10.88 10.82 8.13
C LEU A 121 -10.79 9.36 7.67
N LEU A 122 -9.67 8.96 7.06
CA LEU A 122 -9.40 7.55 6.75
C LEU A 122 -9.36 6.70 8.03
N GLU A 123 -8.67 7.16 9.08
CA GLU A 123 -8.67 6.49 10.40
C GLU A 123 -10.08 6.38 10.97
N LYS A 124 -10.85 7.47 10.90
CA LYS A 124 -12.25 7.48 11.33
C LYS A 124 -13.12 6.50 10.54
N LEU A 125 -12.89 6.37 9.24
CA LEU A 125 -13.61 5.41 8.39
C LEU A 125 -13.28 3.98 8.79
N VAL A 126 -12.03 3.68 9.16
CA VAL A 126 -11.65 2.36 9.70
C VAL A 126 -12.40 2.06 11.00
N ASP A 127 -12.52 3.04 11.90
CA ASP A 127 -13.22 2.89 13.18
C ASP A 127 -14.73 2.68 13.02
N LEU A 128 -15.34 3.34 12.03
CA LEU A 128 -16.77 3.24 11.74
C LEU A 128 -17.12 1.97 10.95
N ASP A 129 -16.41 1.75 9.85
CA ASP A 129 -16.60 0.61 8.97
C ASP A 129 -15.34 0.33 8.14
N SER A 130 -14.45 -0.51 8.67
CA SER A 130 -13.26 -0.96 7.94
C SER A 130 -13.54 -1.65 6.59
N SER A 131 -14.76 -2.17 6.36
CA SER A 131 -15.13 -2.81 5.10
C SER A 131 -15.46 -1.81 3.99
N ALA A 132 -15.70 -0.54 4.37
CA ALA A 132 -15.98 0.55 3.45
C ALA A 132 -14.74 1.08 2.72
N LEU A 133 -13.52 0.75 3.20
CA LEU A 133 -12.27 1.14 2.56
C LEU A 133 -11.99 0.26 1.33
N THR A 134 -11.73 0.91 0.20
CA THR A 134 -11.21 0.25 -1.00
C THR A 134 -9.71 -0.02 -0.86
N SER A 135 -9.16 -0.86 -1.74
CA SER A 135 -7.70 -1.10 -1.82
C SER A 135 -6.92 0.22 -1.94
N GLU A 136 -7.41 1.16 -2.75
CA GLU A 136 -6.78 2.47 -2.92
C GLU A 136 -6.74 3.27 -1.60
N LEU A 137 -7.86 3.31 -0.87
CA LEU A 137 -7.93 4.02 0.42
C LEU A 137 -7.06 3.36 1.49
N TRP A 138 -6.98 2.03 1.49
CA TRP A 138 -6.04 1.29 2.35
C TRP A 138 -4.58 1.65 2.04
N THR A 139 -4.22 1.77 0.76
CA THR A 139 -2.88 2.22 0.35
C THR A 139 -2.59 3.64 0.81
N LYS A 140 -3.54 4.59 0.66
CA LYS A 140 -3.38 5.98 1.13
C LYS A 140 -3.19 6.04 2.65
N LEU A 141 -3.97 5.27 3.40
CA LEU A 141 -3.82 5.17 4.85
C LEU A 141 -2.45 4.59 5.23
N ALA A 142 -2.01 3.55 4.53
CA ALA A 142 -0.72 2.92 4.78
C ALA A 142 0.46 3.86 4.53
N GLN A 143 0.42 4.65 3.45
CA GLN A 143 1.40 5.69 3.13
C GLN A 143 1.48 6.76 4.24
N HIS A 144 0.33 7.24 4.72
CA HIS A 144 0.29 8.20 5.81
C HIS A 144 0.89 7.62 7.10
N ARG A 145 0.48 6.41 7.50
CA ARG A 145 1.02 5.72 8.68
C ARG A 145 2.52 5.49 8.57
N MET A 146 3.03 5.23 7.37
CA MET A 146 4.47 5.10 7.11
C MET A 146 5.21 6.42 7.34
N ALA A 147 4.67 7.54 6.84
CA ALA A 147 5.23 8.88 7.05
C ALA A 147 5.30 9.25 8.54
N GLU A 148 4.28 8.86 9.31
CA GLU A 148 4.21 9.00 10.77
C GLU A 148 5.02 7.93 11.53
N LYS A 149 5.81 7.09 10.83
CA LYS A 149 6.64 6.01 11.39
C LYS A 149 5.86 4.96 12.18
N GLN A 150 4.56 4.83 11.93
CA GLN A 150 3.71 3.78 12.48
C GLN A 150 3.90 2.49 11.67
N ILE A 151 5.09 1.89 11.75
CA ILE A 151 5.54 0.77 10.90
C ILE A 151 4.52 -0.38 10.89
N GLN A 152 4.09 -0.84 12.08
CA GLN A 152 3.12 -1.94 12.19
C GLN A 152 1.73 -1.59 11.66
N GLY A 153 1.28 -0.34 11.87
CA GLY A 153 -0.02 0.12 11.38
C GLY A 153 -0.02 0.32 9.86
N SER A 154 1.10 0.76 9.31
CA SER A 154 1.33 0.88 7.86
C SER A 154 1.34 -0.49 7.19
N LEU A 155 2.09 -1.46 7.77
CA LEU A 155 2.11 -2.84 7.26
C LEU A 155 0.69 -3.45 7.19
N GLN A 156 -0.08 -3.33 8.27
CA GLN A 156 -1.46 -3.85 8.30
C GLN A 156 -2.34 -3.19 7.22
N ALA A 157 -2.22 -1.89 7.02
CA ALA A 157 -2.99 -1.18 6.02
C ALA A 157 -2.59 -1.57 4.58
N TYR A 158 -1.29 -1.71 4.28
CA TYR A 158 -0.85 -2.22 2.98
C TYR A 158 -1.29 -3.67 2.75
N LEU A 159 -1.23 -4.54 3.76
CA LEU A 159 -1.73 -5.91 3.61
C LEU A 159 -3.24 -5.96 3.34
N LYS A 160 -4.01 -4.98 3.84
CA LYS A 160 -5.43 -4.83 3.53
C LYS A 160 -5.70 -4.26 2.12
N SER A 161 -4.74 -3.57 1.51
CA SER A 161 -4.86 -3.11 0.13
C SER A 161 -4.53 -4.19 -0.90
N VAL A 162 -3.86 -5.27 -0.51
CA VAL A 162 -3.51 -6.38 -1.41
C VAL A 162 -4.77 -7.04 -2.00
N PRO A 163 -4.90 -7.14 -3.34
CA PRO A 163 -6.02 -7.82 -3.97
C PRO A 163 -5.99 -9.33 -3.70
N GLU A 164 -7.13 -10.01 -3.91
CA GLU A 164 -7.25 -11.46 -3.69
C GLU A 164 -6.16 -12.26 -4.43
N LYS A 165 -5.86 -11.86 -5.67
CA LYS A 165 -4.75 -12.41 -6.42
C LYS A 165 -3.50 -11.55 -6.22
N VAL A 166 -2.64 -11.99 -5.32
CA VAL A 166 -1.40 -11.27 -4.91
C VAL A 166 -0.50 -10.88 -6.10
N SER A 167 -0.51 -11.63 -7.20
CA SER A 167 0.25 -11.28 -8.41
C SER A 167 -0.22 -10.00 -9.10
N GLU A 168 -1.43 -9.51 -8.79
CA GLU A 168 -2.00 -8.26 -9.30
C GLU A 168 -1.72 -7.07 -8.38
N THR A 169 -0.99 -7.28 -7.28
CA THR A 169 -0.50 -6.18 -6.44
C THR A 169 0.38 -5.26 -7.27
N ASP A 170 0.15 -3.96 -7.18
CA ASP A 170 0.96 -2.99 -7.90
C ASP A 170 2.40 -2.96 -7.33
N SER A 171 3.35 -2.64 -8.20
CA SER A 171 4.79 -2.64 -7.88
C SER A 171 5.15 -1.69 -6.73
N SER A 172 4.43 -0.57 -6.59
CA SER A 172 4.68 0.41 -5.52
C SER A 172 4.27 -0.14 -4.15
N THR A 173 3.09 -0.76 -4.06
CA THR A 173 2.58 -1.43 -2.86
C THR A 173 3.47 -2.60 -2.48
N ALA A 174 3.84 -3.46 -3.45
CA ALA A 174 4.74 -4.57 -3.22
C ALA A 174 6.12 -4.10 -2.72
N THR A 175 6.68 -3.04 -3.30
CA THR A 175 7.94 -2.43 -2.83
C THR A 175 7.83 -1.90 -1.41
N ALA A 176 6.73 -1.20 -1.09
CA ALA A 176 6.49 -0.68 0.25
C ALA A 176 6.37 -1.79 1.30
N LEU A 177 5.65 -2.88 0.98
CA LEU A 177 5.57 -4.08 1.81
C LEU A 177 6.95 -4.71 2.02
N GLY A 178 7.74 -4.85 0.96
CA GLY A 178 9.12 -5.35 1.06
C GLY A 178 9.97 -4.55 2.03
N ARG A 179 9.94 -3.20 1.92
CA ARG A 179 10.66 -2.29 2.83
C ARG A 179 10.16 -2.40 4.27
N LEU A 180 8.86 -2.50 4.49
CA LEU A 180 8.26 -2.65 5.82
C LEU A 180 8.69 -3.95 6.49
N PHE A 181 8.72 -5.06 5.75
CA PHE A 181 9.21 -6.33 6.29
C PHE A 181 10.70 -6.31 6.61
N LEU A 182 11.53 -5.60 5.83
CA LEU A 182 12.93 -5.38 6.21
C LEU A 182 13.07 -4.60 7.53
N LEU A 183 12.30 -3.52 7.70
CA LEU A 183 12.30 -2.73 8.94
C LEU A 183 11.86 -3.55 10.17
N LEU A 184 11.11 -4.62 9.95
CA LEU A 184 10.62 -5.54 10.97
C LEU A 184 11.49 -6.79 11.12
N ASP A 185 12.69 -6.81 10.52
CA ASP A 185 13.64 -7.93 10.56
C ASP A 185 13.03 -9.26 10.02
N ASN A 186 12.22 -9.15 8.97
CA ASN A 186 11.61 -10.28 8.29
C ASN A 186 12.05 -10.33 6.80
N PRO A 187 13.32 -10.71 6.53
CA PRO A 187 13.87 -10.69 5.18
C PRO A 187 13.18 -11.69 4.23
N SER A 188 12.63 -12.80 4.74
CA SER A 188 11.92 -13.78 3.89
C SER A 188 10.65 -13.20 3.28
N GLN A 189 9.83 -12.50 4.08
CA GLN A 189 8.66 -11.81 3.56
C GLN A 189 9.06 -10.62 2.69
N ALA A 190 10.10 -9.88 3.09
CA ALA A 190 10.59 -8.78 2.28
C ALA A 190 11.00 -9.22 0.87
N GLU A 191 11.74 -10.33 0.78
CA GLU A 191 12.19 -10.90 -0.49
C GLU A 191 11.01 -11.27 -1.40
N TYR A 192 9.99 -11.94 -0.85
CA TYR A 192 8.77 -12.28 -1.59
C TYR A 192 8.13 -11.04 -2.25
N TRP A 193 7.95 -9.98 -1.46
CA TRP A 193 7.31 -8.76 -1.93
C TRP A 193 8.18 -7.98 -2.93
N PHE A 194 9.50 -7.96 -2.74
CA PHE A 194 10.38 -7.34 -3.72
C PHE A 194 10.40 -8.10 -5.05
N ILE A 195 10.42 -9.44 -5.02
CA ILE A 195 10.31 -10.25 -6.26
C ILE A 195 9.02 -9.89 -7.00
N ASN A 196 7.89 -9.85 -6.29
CA ASN A 196 6.61 -9.45 -6.89
C ASN A 196 6.68 -8.05 -7.54
N ALA A 197 7.33 -7.09 -6.87
CA ALA A 197 7.50 -5.73 -7.37
C ALA A 197 8.39 -5.65 -8.63
N THR A 198 9.37 -6.54 -8.81
CA THR A 198 10.30 -6.49 -9.96
C THR A 198 9.65 -6.82 -11.31
N ASN A 199 8.42 -7.35 -11.31
CA ASN A 199 7.65 -7.68 -12.52
C ASN A 199 7.24 -6.46 -13.36
N SER A 200 7.32 -5.24 -12.80
CA SER A 200 7.01 -4.00 -13.53
C SER A 200 8.26 -3.32 -14.09
N GLU A 201 8.13 -2.53 -15.15
CA GLU A 201 9.20 -1.66 -15.66
C GLU A 201 9.28 -0.29 -14.94
N ASN A 202 8.47 -0.07 -13.90
CA ASN A 202 8.41 1.21 -13.20
C ASN A 202 9.69 1.49 -12.39
N ILE A 203 9.87 2.76 -11.97
CA ILE A 203 10.92 3.18 -11.06
C ILE A 203 10.87 2.43 -9.72
N ASP A 204 9.71 1.98 -9.27
CA ASP A 204 9.57 1.18 -8.04
C ASP A 204 10.33 -0.15 -8.11
N ALA A 205 10.49 -0.73 -9.31
CA ALA A 205 11.27 -1.93 -9.49
C ALA A 205 12.78 -1.71 -9.21
N LEU A 206 13.29 -0.48 -9.36
CA LEU A 206 14.66 -0.14 -8.94
C LEU A 206 14.82 -0.27 -7.43
N ASP A 207 13.87 0.30 -6.68
CA ASP A 207 13.85 0.24 -5.22
C ASP A 207 13.70 -1.20 -4.71
N ALA A 208 12.85 -1.99 -5.36
CA ALA A 208 12.71 -3.41 -5.06
C ALA A 208 13.99 -4.21 -5.34
N LEU A 209 14.67 -3.96 -6.46
CA LEU A 209 15.95 -4.59 -6.77
C LEU A 209 17.04 -4.22 -5.77
N PHE A 210 17.07 -2.99 -5.27
CA PHE A 210 17.98 -2.62 -4.18
C PHE A 210 17.64 -3.34 -2.87
N GLY A 211 16.36 -3.51 -2.55
CA GLY A 211 15.92 -4.33 -1.42
C GLY A 211 16.34 -5.79 -1.54
N LEU A 212 16.25 -6.38 -2.74
CA LEU A 212 16.78 -7.72 -3.00
C LEU A 212 18.29 -7.77 -2.83
N LEU A 213 19.01 -6.78 -3.38
CA LEU A 213 20.47 -6.72 -3.26
C LEU A 213 20.91 -6.65 -1.79
N GLU A 214 20.23 -5.85 -0.98
CA GLU A 214 20.42 -5.77 0.47
C GLU A 214 20.29 -7.15 1.13
N ILE A 215 19.20 -7.85 0.85
CA ILE A 215 18.93 -9.18 1.40
C ILE A 215 20.03 -10.17 0.97
N LYS A 216 20.37 -10.24 -0.32
CA LYS A 216 21.37 -11.19 -0.82
C LYS A 216 22.76 -10.92 -0.25
N LEU A 217 23.17 -9.66 -0.17
CA LEU A 217 24.46 -9.30 0.43
C LEU A 217 24.49 -9.58 1.93
N SER A 218 23.43 -9.26 2.67
CA SER A 218 23.36 -9.52 4.12
C SER A 218 23.43 -11.02 4.44
N ASN A 219 22.80 -11.86 3.61
CA ASN A 219 22.83 -13.32 3.73
C ASN A 219 24.11 -13.96 3.17
N SER A 220 25.06 -13.15 2.65
CA SER A 220 26.25 -13.66 1.94
C SER A 220 25.91 -14.57 0.76
N ASP A 221 24.74 -14.38 0.15
CA ASP A 221 24.33 -15.08 -1.07
C ASP A 221 24.92 -14.35 -2.29
N TRP A 222 26.23 -14.53 -2.46
CA TRP A 222 27.00 -13.82 -3.48
C TRP A 222 26.56 -14.17 -4.91
N ALA A 223 26.06 -15.38 -5.14
CA ALA A 223 25.58 -15.81 -6.44
C ALA A 223 24.30 -15.05 -6.83
N GLN A 224 23.30 -15.01 -5.94
CA GLN A 224 22.08 -14.24 -6.19
C GLN A 224 22.34 -12.73 -6.17
N ALA A 225 23.25 -12.24 -5.33
CA ALA A 225 23.64 -10.82 -5.34
C ALA A 225 24.23 -10.41 -6.70
N GLU A 226 25.03 -11.27 -7.33
CA GLU A 226 25.54 -11.03 -8.68
C GLU A 226 24.41 -10.93 -9.71
N GLU A 227 23.43 -11.84 -9.65
CA GLU A 227 22.28 -11.82 -10.56
C GLU A 227 21.45 -10.53 -10.41
N VAL A 228 21.19 -10.10 -9.18
CA VAL A 228 20.49 -8.84 -8.91
C VAL A 228 21.29 -7.63 -9.43
N ILE A 229 22.61 -7.60 -9.25
CA ILE A 229 23.47 -6.55 -9.82
C ILE A 229 23.39 -6.55 -11.35
N ALA A 230 23.39 -7.72 -11.98
CA ALA A 230 23.26 -7.82 -13.44
C ALA A 230 21.92 -7.26 -13.93
N GLN A 231 20.81 -7.57 -13.24
CA GLN A 231 19.49 -7.00 -13.55
C GLN A 231 19.47 -5.48 -13.34
N LEU A 232 20.07 -4.98 -12.27
CA LEU A 232 20.21 -3.54 -12.01
C LEU A 232 21.02 -2.85 -13.12
N ASP A 233 22.09 -3.47 -13.60
CA ASP A 233 22.95 -2.91 -14.65
C ASP A 233 22.28 -2.92 -16.02
N GLU A 234 21.49 -3.95 -16.32
CA GLU A 234 20.72 -4.06 -17.54
C GLU A 234 19.60 -3.02 -17.60
N ARG A 235 18.82 -2.91 -16.52
CA ARG A 235 17.61 -2.07 -16.47
C ARG A 235 17.89 -0.63 -16.07
N TYR A 236 18.87 -0.41 -15.21
CA TYR A 236 19.20 0.90 -14.63
C TYR A 236 20.73 1.16 -14.64
N PRO A 237 21.35 1.32 -15.83
CA PRO A 237 22.80 1.45 -15.95
C PRO A 237 23.38 2.54 -15.03
N GLY A 238 24.34 2.14 -14.19
CA GLY A 238 25.03 3.04 -13.24
C GLY A 238 24.33 3.25 -11.90
N ALA A 239 23.12 2.70 -11.69
CA ALA A 239 22.38 2.85 -10.45
C ALA A 239 23.13 2.24 -9.25
N VAL A 240 23.74 1.06 -9.42
CA VAL A 240 24.53 0.40 -8.36
C VAL A 240 25.65 1.31 -7.88
N ASP A 241 26.41 1.91 -8.80
CA ASP A 241 27.57 2.75 -8.48
C ASP A 241 27.16 4.09 -7.82
N ALA A 242 25.93 4.56 -8.07
CA ALA A 242 25.35 5.77 -7.49
C ALA A 242 24.63 5.54 -6.15
N SER A 243 24.48 4.29 -5.72
CA SER A 243 23.73 3.89 -4.51
C SER A 243 24.63 3.59 -3.31
N ASP A 244 24.01 3.27 -2.17
CA ASP A 244 24.71 2.74 -0.99
C ASP A 244 25.45 1.42 -1.28
N TRP A 245 25.09 0.73 -2.36
CA TRP A 245 25.66 -0.53 -2.81
C TRP A 245 26.87 -0.40 -3.74
N ALA A 246 27.44 0.80 -3.89
CA ALA A 246 28.61 1.03 -4.76
C ALA A 246 29.82 0.12 -4.48
N LYS A 247 29.92 -0.44 -3.26
CA LYS A 247 30.98 -1.39 -2.86
C LYS A 247 30.65 -2.85 -3.15
N ALA A 248 29.41 -3.18 -3.49
CA ALA A 248 28.94 -4.55 -3.69
C ALA A 248 29.75 -5.30 -4.74
N ARG A 249 30.05 -4.64 -5.88
CA ARG A 249 30.88 -5.21 -6.94
C ARG A 249 32.28 -5.61 -6.48
N LYS A 250 32.89 -4.80 -5.61
CA LYS A 250 34.22 -5.10 -5.05
C LYS A 250 34.17 -6.26 -4.05
N GLN A 251 33.09 -6.37 -3.28
CA GLN A 251 32.88 -7.51 -2.39
C GLN A 251 32.69 -8.80 -3.21
N LEU A 252 31.87 -8.75 -4.25
CA LEU A 252 31.66 -9.87 -5.16
C LEU A 252 32.96 -10.32 -5.84
N GLN A 253 33.79 -9.38 -6.29
CA GLN A 253 35.09 -9.71 -6.88
C GLN A 253 35.99 -10.48 -5.89
N ARG A 254 36.07 -10.02 -4.64
CA ARG A 254 36.87 -10.70 -3.60
C ARG A 254 36.35 -12.12 -3.35
N TRP A 255 35.03 -12.28 -3.22
CA TRP A 255 34.42 -13.60 -3.07
C TRP A 255 34.78 -14.54 -4.24
N LYS A 256 34.76 -14.05 -5.49
CA LYS A 256 35.15 -14.85 -6.67
C LYS A 256 36.61 -15.29 -6.62
N GLU A 257 37.51 -14.41 -6.20
CA GLU A 257 38.92 -14.72 -6.03
C GLU A 257 39.12 -15.79 -4.94
N GLU A 258 38.42 -15.68 -3.82
CA GLU A 258 38.40 -16.67 -2.74
C GLU A 258 37.83 -18.03 -3.19
N LEU A 259 36.74 -18.03 -3.97
CA LEU A 259 36.16 -19.23 -4.55
C LEU A 259 37.14 -19.91 -5.51
N ALA A 260 37.81 -19.15 -6.37
CA ALA A 260 38.80 -19.67 -7.32
C ALA A 260 40.01 -20.27 -6.61
N THR A 261 40.53 -19.61 -5.57
CA THR A 261 41.64 -20.14 -4.77
C THR A 261 41.26 -21.42 -4.02
N THR A 262 40.05 -21.46 -3.45
CA THR A 262 39.52 -22.64 -2.76
C THR A 262 39.41 -23.83 -3.71
N LYS A 263 38.84 -23.62 -4.92
CA LYS A 263 38.74 -24.64 -5.96
C LYS A 263 40.10 -25.17 -6.39
N ALA A 264 41.07 -24.29 -6.63
CA ALA A 264 42.43 -24.68 -7.01
C ALA A 264 43.14 -25.52 -5.93
N ASN A 265 42.94 -25.17 -4.64
CA ASN A 265 43.50 -25.93 -3.53
C ASN A 265 42.86 -27.33 -3.41
N LEU A 266 41.55 -27.43 -3.61
CA LEU A 266 40.83 -28.71 -3.62
C LEU A 266 41.33 -29.62 -4.74
N ASP A 267 41.49 -29.09 -5.96
CA ASP A 267 42.01 -29.83 -7.11
C ASP A 267 43.44 -30.34 -6.86
N LYS A 268 44.30 -29.50 -6.26
CA LYS A 268 45.67 -29.88 -5.87
C LYS A 268 45.67 -30.99 -4.82
N ALA A 269 44.80 -30.90 -3.81
CA ALA A 269 44.67 -31.92 -2.77
C ALA A 269 44.16 -33.26 -3.34
N ASN A 270 43.16 -33.21 -4.23
CA ASN A 270 42.62 -34.37 -4.91
C ASN A 270 43.67 -35.06 -5.80
N LYS A 271 44.46 -34.28 -6.54
CA LYS A 271 45.57 -34.79 -7.34
C LYS A 271 46.65 -35.43 -6.47
N ALA A 272 47.10 -34.76 -5.41
CA ALA A 272 48.10 -35.33 -4.48
C ALA A 272 47.60 -36.63 -3.82
N ARG A 273 46.31 -36.70 -3.49
CA ARG A 273 45.68 -37.91 -2.97
C ARG A 273 45.68 -39.03 -4.02
N ALA A 274 45.31 -38.74 -5.26
CA ALA A 274 45.36 -39.72 -6.36
C ALA A 274 46.79 -40.23 -6.61
N ASP A 275 47.77 -39.33 -6.63
CA ASP A 275 49.18 -39.68 -6.81
C ASP A 275 49.70 -40.56 -5.66
N SER A 276 49.31 -40.25 -4.40
CA SER A 276 49.68 -41.07 -3.24
C SER A 276 49.08 -42.48 -3.29
N LEU A 277 47.83 -42.62 -3.73
CA LEU A 277 47.16 -43.92 -3.89
C LEU A 277 47.81 -44.75 -5.02
N ALA A 278 48.17 -44.11 -6.13
CA ALA A 278 48.86 -44.75 -7.24
C ALA A 278 50.29 -45.19 -6.87
N ASN A 279 50.94 -44.52 -5.90
CA ASN A 279 52.28 -44.89 -5.44
C ASN A 279 52.23 -46.05 -4.42
N VAL A 280 51.18 -46.14 -3.60
CA VAL A 280 50.96 -47.27 -2.68
C VAL A 280 50.79 -48.60 -3.43
N GLU A 281 50.10 -48.60 -4.58
CA GLU A 281 49.95 -49.80 -5.44
C GLU A 281 51.25 -50.28 -6.11
N LYS A 282 52.31 -49.46 -6.16
CA LYS A 282 53.59 -49.81 -6.82
C LYS A 282 54.68 -50.28 -5.85
N THR A 283 54.41 -50.32 -4.55
CA THR A 283 55.37 -50.76 -3.52
C THR A 283 55.24 -52.28 -3.29
N PRO A 284 56.31 -53.09 -3.35
CA PRO A 284 56.22 -54.53 -3.07
C PRO A 284 55.86 -54.76 -1.60
N ILE A 285 54.79 -55.50 -1.35
CA ILE A 285 54.33 -55.85 0.00
C ILE A 285 55.36 -56.79 0.64
N SER A 286 56.12 -56.28 1.61
CA SER A 286 56.70 -57.11 2.68
C SER A 286 55.80 -56.98 3.91
N ALA A 287 55.59 -58.11 4.55
CA ALA A 287 54.41 -58.42 5.34
C ALA A 287 54.32 -57.63 6.66
N GLU A 288 53.19 -56.94 6.85
CA GLU A 288 52.55 -56.74 8.16
C GLU A 288 51.04 -56.50 7.96
N ARG A 289 50.30 -57.61 7.78
CA ARG A 289 48.84 -57.63 7.73
C ARG A 289 48.30 -57.64 9.17
N SER A 290 47.97 -56.48 9.72
CA SER A 290 46.93 -56.39 10.77
C SER A 290 46.27 -55.02 10.96
N SER A 291 46.79 -53.91 10.43
CA SER A 291 46.19 -52.57 10.66
C SER A 291 45.52 -51.91 9.43
N ALA A 292 45.41 -52.61 8.30
CA ALA A 292 44.95 -52.03 7.03
C ALA A 292 43.41 -51.99 6.85
N LYS A 293 42.64 -52.71 7.67
CA LYS A 293 41.16 -52.71 7.55
C LYS A 293 40.53 -51.45 8.13
N ASP A 294 40.98 -50.99 9.30
CA ASP A 294 40.40 -49.81 9.98
C ASP A 294 40.73 -48.48 9.28
N LEU A 295 41.95 -48.32 8.75
CA LEU A 295 42.34 -47.12 8.01
C LEU A 295 41.62 -47.01 6.66
N SER A 296 41.29 -48.14 6.01
CA SER A 296 40.56 -48.12 4.73
C SER A 296 39.08 -47.72 4.89
N GLN A 297 38.49 -48.00 6.06
CA GLN A 297 37.11 -47.70 6.36
C GLN A 297 36.97 -46.24 6.84
N ALA A 298 37.91 -45.77 7.69
CA ALA A 298 37.98 -44.36 8.11
C ALA A 298 38.26 -43.40 6.95
N ASN A 299 39.14 -43.78 6.01
CA ASN A 299 39.52 -42.91 4.89
C ASN A 299 38.48 -42.93 3.73
N ARG A 300 37.62 -43.96 3.68
CA ARG A 300 36.41 -43.99 2.85
C ARG A 300 35.28 -43.15 3.46
N SER A 301 35.11 -43.16 4.79
CA SER A 301 34.16 -42.29 5.50
C SER A 301 34.51 -40.81 5.26
N ILE A 302 35.74 -40.39 5.54
CA ILE A 302 36.16 -38.98 5.38
C ILE A 302 36.08 -38.50 3.91
N LYS A 303 36.27 -39.40 2.93
CA LYS A 303 36.11 -39.08 1.50
C LYS A 303 34.65 -39.01 1.07
N SER A 304 33.80 -39.85 1.66
CA SER A 304 32.34 -39.82 1.49
C SER A 304 31.77 -38.53 2.07
N ASP A 305 32.19 -38.17 3.28
CA ASP A 305 31.61 -37.06 4.05
C ASP A 305 32.01 -35.71 3.46
N ALA A 306 33.26 -35.52 3.02
CA ALA A 306 33.71 -34.26 2.41
C ALA A 306 33.25 -34.04 0.95
N ILE A 307 33.00 -35.13 0.20
CA ILE A 307 32.42 -35.04 -1.16
C ILE A 307 30.91 -34.87 -1.08
N ALA A 308 30.26 -35.53 -0.12
CA ALA A 308 28.85 -35.29 0.20
C ALA A 308 28.62 -33.84 0.63
N ASP A 309 29.44 -33.26 1.50
CA ASP A 309 29.30 -31.86 1.92
C ASP A 309 29.47 -30.87 0.76
N PHE A 310 30.38 -31.13 -0.19
CA PHE A 310 30.60 -30.27 -1.35
C PHE A 310 29.51 -30.42 -2.41
N GLU A 311 29.09 -31.64 -2.76
CA GLU A 311 27.96 -31.87 -3.67
C GLU A 311 26.63 -31.39 -3.06
N THR A 312 26.51 -31.39 -1.73
CA THR A 312 25.36 -30.82 -1.01
C THR A 312 25.39 -29.30 -1.05
N MET A 313 26.55 -28.66 -0.86
CA MET A 313 26.69 -27.20 -1.04
C MET A 313 26.47 -26.75 -2.50
N GLN A 314 26.89 -27.55 -3.48
CA GLN A 314 26.70 -27.26 -4.90
C GLN A 314 25.27 -27.55 -5.38
N LYS A 315 24.55 -28.50 -4.75
CA LYS A 315 23.11 -28.71 -4.91
C LYS A 315 22.29 -27.61 -4.25
N ILE A 316 22.64 -27.19 -3.03
CA ILE A 316 21.99 -26.07 -2.34
C ILE A 316 22.16 -24.76 -3.13
N ALA A 317 23.31 -24.56 -3.78
CA ALA A 317 23.58 -23.37 -4.60
C ALA A 317 23.00 -23.42 -6.04
N ASN A 318 22.53 -24.57 -6.54
CA ASN A 318 22.00 -24.72 -7.90
C ASN A 318 20.63 -25.42 -7.96
N GLN A 319 19.97 -25.64 -6.82
CA GLN A 319 18.57 -26.03 -6.80
C GLN A 319 17.75 -24.74 -6.95
N PRO A 320 16.84 -24.64 -7.95
CA PRO A 320 15.74 -23.71 -7.77
C PRO A 320 15.07 -24.11 -6.46
N ALA A 321 14.66 -23.14 -5.65
CA ALA A 321 13.84 -23.42 -4.49
C ALA A 321 12.69 -24.33 -4.96
N ILE A 322 12.73 -25.61 -4.57
CA ILE A 322 11.62 -26.51 -4.84
C ILE A 322 10.56 -26.07 -3.84
N ASP A 323 9.59 -25.34 -4.37
CA ASP A 323 8.26 -25.21 -3.81
C ASP A 323 7.81 -26.58 -3.32
N ASP A 324 7.71 -26.74 -2.01
CA ASP A 324 6.66 -27.58 -1.46
C ASP A 324 5.52 -26.63 -1.03
N GLU A 325 4.88 -26.06 -2.06
CA GLU A 325 3.67 -25.23 -1.99
C GLU A 325 2.51 -25.96 -1.27
N THR A 326 2.62 -27.27 -0.99
CA THR A 326 1.51 -28.05 -0.44
C THR A 326 1.54 -28.30 1.08
N THR A 327 2.59 -27.92 1.81
CA THR A 327 2.62 -28.09 3.29
C THR A 327 2.70 -26.81 4.10
N VAL A 328 3.03 -25.66 3.48
CA VAL A 328 3.02 -24.36 4.16
C VAL A 328 1.61 -23.77 4.21
N GLU A 329 0.82 -23.88 3.13
CA GLU A 329 -0.58 -23.43 3.11
C GLU A 329 -1.46 -24.21 4.10
N GLN A 330 -1.27 -25.52 4.25
CA GLN A 330 -2.02 -26.32 5.23
C GLN A 330 -1.66 -25.99 6.68
N ARG A 331 -0.42 -25.60 6.96
CA ARG A 331 0.01 -25.22 8.31
C ARG A 331 -0.41 -23.79 8.68
N ILE A 332 -0.43 -22.88 7.72
CA ILE A 332 -0.93 -21.50 7.92
C ILE A 332 -2.45 -21.52 8.11
N ALA A 333 -3.20 -22.36 7.38
CA ALA A 333 -4.64 -22.51 7.55
C ALA A 333 -5.04 -23.12 8.92
N GLU A 334 -4.25 -24.04 9.48
CA GLU A 334 -4.50 -24.58 10.84
C GLU A 334 -4.08 -23.62 11.96
N GLN A 335 -3.10 -22.76 11.74
CA GLN A 335 -2.61 -21.84 12.77
C GLN A 335 -3.41 -20.53 12.85
N ILE A 336 -4.02 -20.09 11.74
CA ILE A 336 -4.92 -18.92 11.71
C ILE A 336 -6.29 -19.25 12.35
N ASN A 337 -6.73 -20.52 12.35
CA ASN A 337 -8.04 -20.90 12.88
C ASN A 337 -8.05 -21.24 14.39
N VAL A 338 -6.92 -21.08 15.09
CA VAL A 338 -6.80 -21.31 16.55
C VAL A 338 -6.62 -20.01 17.35
N GLU A 339 -6.33 -18.87 16.69
CA GLU A 339 -6.18 -17.57 17.37
C GLU A 339 -7.38 -16.62 17.22
N PHE A 340 -8.49 -17.04 16.59
CA PHE A 340 -9.71 -16.23 16.47
C PHE A 340 -11.03 -16.96 16.83
N THR A 341 -11.00 -17.89 17.80
CA THR A 341 -12.21 -18.32 18.54
C THR A 341 -12.07 -18.13 20.03
#